data_AF-A0A7W1TL78-F1
#
_entry.id   AF-A0A7W1TL78-F1
#
_cell.length_a   1.000
_cell.length_b   1.000
_cell.length_c   1.000
_cell.angle_alpha   90.00
_cell.angle_beta   90.00
_cell.angle_gamma   90.00
#
_symmetry.space_group_name_H-M   'P 1'
#
loop_
_entity.id
_entity.type
_entity.pdbx_description
1 polymer ?
#
loop_
_entity_poly.entity_id
_entity_poly.type
_entity_poly.pdbx_seq_one_letter_code
_entity_poly.pdbx_strand_id
1 'polypeptide(L)'
;MTDPLAYSLAVTIMVIGVVCAVLPFTPGPPIVWLGALFYGWQTHWQGIGWLLLLVLLAVALVGSTSDWWLNALFLKGSGGSPWAVLGSFVGGIIGSFAIPIPVFGTVLGSLLGVLAIEWSRRRELGHIFRIGRGFLVSWLLSLVVQIVASGAMIVLFLQLAH
;
A
#
# COMPACT_ATOMS: atom_id res chain seq x y z
N MET A 1 -5.41 26.94 19.65
CA MET A 1 -6.54 26.07 20.07
C MET A 1 -6.89 25.22 18.87
N THR A 2 -6.51 23.95 18.88
CA THR A 2 -6.78 23.03 17.76
C THR A 2 -8.28 22.92 17.55
N ASP A 3 -8.77 23.14 16.33
CA ASP A 3 -10.17 22.87 16.01
C ASP A 3 -10.44 21.37 16.19
N PRO A 4 -11.27 20.95 17.17
CA PRO A 4 -11.51 19.53 17.44
C PRO A 4 -12.12 18.79 16.23
N LEU A 5 -12.83 19.50 15.36
CA LEU A 5 -13.42 18.94 14.14
C LEU A 5 -12.34 18.66 13.09
N ALA A 6 -11.40 19.59 12.89
CA ALA A 6 -10.28 19.38 11.96
C ALA A 6 -9.40 18.21 12.39
N TYR A 7 -9.14 18.07 13.69
CA TYR A 7 -8.35 16.96 14.24
C TYR A 7 -9.03 15.61 14.04
N SER A 8 -10.31 15.48 14.41
CA SER A 8 -11.07 14.24 14.28
C SER A 8 -11.23 13.80 12.82
N LEU A 9 -11.45 14.75 11.91
CA LEU A 9 -11.53 14.46 10.48
C LEU A 9 -10.17 14.00 9.91
N ALA A 10 -9.07 14.64 10.31
CA ALA A 10 -7.72 14.22 9.92
C ALA A 10 -7.42 12.78 10.36
N VAL A 11 -7.70 12.45 11.62
CA VAL A 11 -7.55 11.09 12.15
C VAL A 11 -8.43 10.09 11.38
N THR A 12 -9.66 10.47 11.03
CA THR A 12 -10.56 9.63 10.22
C THR A 12 -9.97 9.33 8.84
N ILE A 13 -9.44 10.35 8.16
CA ILE A 13 -8.75 10.19 6.86
C ILE A 13 -7.55 9.24 7.02
N MET A 14 -6.77 9.41 8.08
CA MET A 14 -5.63 8.54 8.36
C MET A 14 -6.02 7.08 8.60
N VAL A 15 -7.09 6.83 9.35
CA VAL A 15 -7.61 5.47 9.57
C VAL A 15 -8.06 4.85 8.26
N ILE A 16 -8.74 5.61 7.39
CA ILE A 16 -9.08 5.14 6.03
C ILE A 16 -7.82 4.77 5.25
N GLY A 17 -6.75 5.57 5.36
CA GLY A 17 -5.47 5.25 4.72
C GLY A 17 -4.85 3.93 5.20
N VAL A 18 -4.91 3.64 6.50
CA VAL A 18 -4.47 2.35 7.06
C VAL A 18 -5.31 1.19 6.53
N VAL A 19 -6.64 1.36 6.42
CA VAL A 19 -7.52 0.33 5.85
C VAL A 19 -7.20 0.09 4.38
N CYS A 20 -6.94 1.15 3.62
CA CYS A 20 -6.55 1.07 2.21
C CYS A 20 -5.19 0.36 2.01
N ALA A 21 -4.27 0.45 2.97
CA ALA A 21 -2.96 -0.22 2.92
C ALA A 21 -3.04 -1.76 2.88
N VAL A 22 -4.19 -2.35 3.23
CA VAL A 22 -4.41 -3.80 3.15
C VAL A 22 -4.51 -4.28 1.70
N LEU A 23 -4.97 -3.41 0.80
CA LEU A 23 -5.15 -3.73 -0.61
C LEU A 23 -3.81 -3.66 -1.37
N PRO A 24 -3.43 -4.70 -2.13
CA PRO A 24 -2.26 -4.63 -3.01
C PRO A 24 -2.33 -3.42 -3.94
N PHE A 25 -1.19 -2.78 -4.19
CA PHE A 25 -1.04 -1.65 -5.11
C PHE A 25 -1.89 -0.42 -4.77
N THR A 26 -2.51 -0.39 -3.58
CA THR A 26 -3.33 0.74 -3.15
C THR A 26 -2.50 1.66 -2.27
N PRO A 27 -2.46 2.97 -2.56
CA PRO A 27 -1.60 3.90 -1.83
C PRO A 27 -2.19 4.25 -0.45
N GLY A 28 -2.02 3.38 0.55
CA GLY A 28 -2.46 3.64 1.94
C GLY A 28 -1.70 4.78 2.62
N PRO A 29 -0.35 4.74 2.71
CA PRO A 29 0.43 5.78 3.36
C PRO A 29 0.23 7.20 2.79
N PRO A 30 0.07 7.40 1.47
CA PRO A 30 -0.30 8.71 0.91
C PRO A 30 -1.66 9.25 1.41
N ILE A 31 -2.65 8.38 1.65
CA ILE A 31 -3.93 8.82 2.23
C ILE A 31 -3.72 9.29 3.68
N VAL A 32 -2.87 8.60 4.45
CA VAL A 32 -2.48 9.05 5.80
C VAL A 32 -1.81 10.42 5.74
N TRP A 33 -0.91 10.61 4.78
CA TRP A 33 -0.27 11.91 4.56
C TRP A 33 -1.28 13.01 4.21
N LEU A 34 -2.29 12.71 3.39
CA LEU A 34 -3.35 13.67 3.06
C LEU A 34 -4.15 14.09 4.31
N GLY A 35 -4.33 13.21 5.29
CA GLY A 35 -4.92 13.57 6.58
C GLY A 35 -4.08 14.62 7.33
N ALA A 36 -2.75 14.45 7.35
CA ALA A 36 -1.84 15.42 7.96
C ALA A 36 -1.81 16.75 7.21
N LEU A 37 -1.81 16.69 5.87
CA LEU A 37 -1.88 17.87 5.00
C LEU A 37 -3.17 18.66 5.25
N PHE A 38 -4.30 17.96 5.30
CA PHE A 38 -5.61 18.55 5.57
C PHE A 38 -5.61 19.28 6.92
N TYR A 39 -5.10 18.65 7.98
CA TYR A 39 -5.00 19.28 9.29
C TYR A 39 -4.09 20.52 9.28
N GLY A 40 -2.92 20.43 8.65
CA GLY A 40 -1.98 21.55 8.52
C GLY A 40 -2.62 22.74 7.80
N TRP A 41 -3.38 22.46 6.73
CA TRP A 41 -4.11 23.49 5.99
C TRP A 41 -5.20 24.15 6.84
N GLN A 42 -6.01 23.37 7.56
CA GLN A 42 -7.09 23.88 8.42
C GLN A 42 -6.58 24.68 9.63
N THR A 43 -5.40 24.35 10.15
CA THR A 43 -4.79 25.04 11.29
C THR A 43 -3.84 26.17 10.87
N HIS A 44 -3.83 26.55 9.58
CA HIS A 44 -2.90 27.53 9.02
C HIS A 44 -1.43 27.25 9.38
N TRP A 45 -1.05 25.97 9.43
CA TRP A 45 0.28 25.50 9.78
C TRP A 45 0.74 25.83 11.21
N GLN A 46 -0.19 26.24 12.09
CA GLN A 46 0.13 26.55 13.48
C GLN A 46 0.35 25.29 14.33
N GLY A 47 -0.34 24.18 14.02
CA GLY A 47 -0.19 22.91 14.73
C GLY A 47 0.74 21.90 14.05
N ILE A 48 1.00 22.04 12.74
CA ILE A 48 1.89 21.16 11.98
C ILE A 48 2.78 21.99 11.06
N GLY A 49 4.08 21.90 11.28
CA GLY A 49 5.08 22.55 10.44
C GLY A 49 5.34 21.80 9.13
N TRP A 50 5.79 22.54 8.11
CA TRP A 50 6.19 22.02 6.79
C TRP A 50 7.24 20.91 6.87
N LEU A 51 8.15 20.97 7.84
CA LEU A 51 9.17 19.94 8.04
C LEU A 51 8.55 18.57 8.36
N LEU A 52 7.58 18.52 9.28
CA LEU A 52 6.88 17.29 9.61
C LEU A 52 6.15 16.75 8.39
N LEU A 53 5.46 17.61 7.65
CA LEU A 53 4.75 17.21 6.43
C LEU A 53 5.70 16.59 5.38
N LEU A 54 6.91 17.13 5.21
CA LEU A 54 7.92 16.59 4.30
C LEU A 54 8.48 15.24 4.78
N VAL A 55 8.71 15.09 6.08
CA VAL A 55 9.11 13.80 6.67
C VAL A 55 8.02 12.75 6.44
N LEU A 56 6.76 13.09 6.71
CA LEU A 56 5.62 12.20 6.48
C LEU A 56 5.48 11.85 4.99
N LEU A 57 5.77 12.80 4.09
CA LEU A 57 5.75 12.56 2.63
C LEU A 57 6.82 11.54 2.25
N ALA A 58 8.05 11.68 2.76
CA ALA A 58 9.13 10.73 2.51
C ALA A 58 8.76 9.32 2.97
N VAL A 59 8.20 9.19 4.17
CA VAL A 59 7.70 7.90 4.70
C VAL A 59 6.57 7.35 3.82
N ALA A 60 5.64 8.20 3.38
CA ALA A 60 4.54 7.80 2.52
C ALA A 60 5.01 7.28 1.16
N LEU A 61 6.04 7.88 0.57
CA LEU A 61 6.63 7.44 -0.70
C LEU A 61 7.33 6.10 -0.56
N VAL A 62 8.10 5.89 0.52
CA VAL A 62 8.75 4.60 0.80
C VAL A 62 7.70 3.51 1.02
N GLY A 63 6.67 3.80 1.80
CA GLY A 63 5.57 2.87 2.06
C GLY A 63 4.79 2.50 0.80
N SER A 64 4.35 3.48 0.01
CA SER A 64 3.54 3.26 -1.21
C SER A 64 4.29 2.59 -2.36
N THR A 65 5.61 2.77 -2.44
CA THR A 65 6.42 2.08 -3.45
C THR A 65 6.77 0.64 -3.05
N SER A 66 6.46 0.21 -1.83
CA SER A 66 6.77 -1.14 -1.31
C SER A 66 6.20 -2.26 -2.14
N ASP A 67 4.99 -2.12 -2.65
CA ASP A 67 4.39 -3.11 -3.56
C ASP A 67 5.29 -3.36 -4.77
N TRP A 68 5.87 -2.32 -5.36
CA TRP A 68 6.66 -2.43 -6.59
C TRP A 68 8.00 -3.12 -6.36
N TRP A 69 8.77 -2.65 -5.38
CA TRP A 69 10.10 -3.22 -5.14
C TRP A 69 10.03 -4.59 -4.46
N LEU A 70 9.09 -4.84 -3.55
CA LEU A 70 8.90 -6.18 -2.98
C LEU A 70 8.43 -7.18 -4.02
N ASN A 71 7.43 -6.84 -4.86
CA ASN A 71 7.03 -7.75 -5.93
C ASN A 71 8.20 -8.01 -6.90
N ALA A 72 8.96 -6.99 -7.28
CA ALA A 72 10.12 -7.18 -8.14
C ALA A 72 11.18 -8.09 -7.48
N LEU A 73 11.48 -7.92 -6.19
CA LEU A 73 12.48 -8.73 -5.48
C LEU A 73 12.03 -10.19 -5.30
N PHE A 74 10.84 -10.42 -4.76
CA PHE A 74 10.38 -11.78 -4.43
C PHE A 74 9.93 -12.57 -5.65
N LEU A 75 9.32 -11.92 -6.66
CA LEU A 75 8.97 -12.61 -7.90
C LEU A 75 10.22 -12.97 -8.69
N LYS A 76 11.19 -12.04 -8.87
CA LYS A 76 12.47 -12.36 -9.53
C LYS A 76 13.26 -13.40 -8.75
N GLY A 77 13.32 -13.27 -7.42
CA GLY A 77 13.99 -14.25 -6.54
C GLY A 77 13.36 -15.64 -6.61
N SER A 78 12.06 -15.72 -6.91
CA SER A 78 11.34 -16.99 -7.14
C SER A 78 11.50 -17.53 -8.57
N GLY A 79 12.28 -16.87 -9.43
CA GLY A 79 12.49 -17.23 -10.85
C GLY A 79 11.44 -16.65 -11.80
N GLY A 80 10.57 -15.77 -11.30
CA GLY A 80 9.49 -15.17 -12.06
C GLY A 80 9.95 -14.11 -13.05
N SER A 81 9.16 -13.97 -14.11
CA SER A 81 9.42 -13.01 -15.16
C SER A 81 9.09 -11.58 -14.74
N PRO A 82 9.69 -10.56 -15.38
CA PRO A 82 9.26 -9.16 -15.20
C PRO A 82 7.77 -8.96 -15.50
N TRP A 83 7.22 -9.75 -16.42
CA TRP A 83 5.80 -9.75 -16.77
C TRP A 83 4.91 -10.25 -15.64
N ALA A 84 5.42 -11.05 -14.70
CA ALA A 84 4.66 -11.50 -13.54
C ALA A 84 4.27 -10.31 -12.65
N VAL A 85 5.14 -9.31 -12.49
CA VAL A 85 4.82 -8.07 -11.74
C VAL A 85 3.68 -7.32 -12.41
N LEU A 86 3.74 -7.14 -13.73
CA LEU A 86 2.65 -6.50 -14.47
C LEU A 86 1.35 -7.32 -14.39
N GLY A 87 1.47 -8.65 -14.44
CA GLY A 87 0.36 -9.58 -14.24
C GLY A 87 -0.31 -9.41 -12.87
N SER A 88 0.47 -9.25 -11.79
CA SER A 88 -0.11 -8.97 -10.46
C SER A 88 -0.88 -7.65 -10.42
N PHE A 89 -0.36 -6.61 -11.07
CA PHE A 89 -1.01 -5.31 -11.07
C PHE A 89 -2.32 -5.33 -11.86
N VAL A 90 -2.28 -5.79 -13.12
CA VAL A 90 -3.46 -5.88 -13.99
C VAL A 90 -4.49 -6.85 -13.43
N GLY A 91 -4.05 -8.02 -12.97
CA GLY A 91 -4.90 -9.00 -12.32
C GLY A 91 -5.56 -8.45 -11.07
N GLY A 92 -4.83 -7.66 -10.27
CA GLY A 92 -5.35 -7.00 -9.08
C GLY A 92 -6.48 -6.02 -9.41
N ILE A 93 -6.27 -5.18 -10.42
CA ILE A 93 -7.30 -4.25 -10.92
C ILE A 93 -8.56 -5.02 -11.35
N ILE A 94 -8.41 -6.02 -12.21
CA ILE A 94 -9.54 -6.82 -12.70
C ILE A 94 -10.26 -7.51 -11.54
N GLY A 95 -9.52 -8.12 -10.62
CA GLY A 95 -10.06 -8.82 -9.46
C GLY A 95 -10.84 -7.90 -8.52
N SER A 96 -10.37 -6.66 -8.30
CA SER A 96 -11.06 -5.65 -7.50
C SER A 96 -12.46 -5.31 -8.03
N PHE A 97 -12.66 -5.31 -9.35
CA PHE A 97 -13.95 -5.01 -9.97
C PHE A 97 -14.80 -6.26 -10.23
N ALA A 98 -14.16 -7.42 -10.41
CA ALA A 98 -14.86 -8.67 -10.68
C ALA A 98 -15.45 -9.33 -9.42
N ILE A 99 -14.85 -9.10 -8.26
CA ILE A 99 -15.27 -9.71 -6.99
C ILE A 99 -15.84 -8.62 -6.07
N PRO A 100 -17.07 -8.77 -5.54
CA PRO A 100 -17.72 -7.74 -4.72
C PRO A 100 -17.01 -7.40 -3.40
N ILE A 101 -16.08 -8.24 -2.96
CA ILE A 101 -15.25 -8.04 -1.76
C ILE A 101 -13.88 -7.51 -2.22
N PRO A 102 -13.59 -6.20 -2.12
CA PRO A 102 -12.43 -5.60 -2.76
C PRO A 102 -11.10 -6.25 -2.35
N VAL A 103 -10.88 -6.47 -1.06
CA VAL A 103 -9.64 -7.07 -0.53
C VAL A 103 -9.38 -8.45 -1.11
N PHE A 104 -10.40 -9.30 -1.09
CA PHE A 104 -10.28 -10.65 -1.60
C PHE A 104 -10.12 -10.63 -3.12
N GLY A 105 -10.85 -9.74 -3.80
CA GLY A 105 -10.79 -9.52 -5.23
C GLY A 105 -9.40 -9.13 -5.71
N THR A 106 -8.81 -8.09 -5.13
CA THR A 106 -7.49 -7.60 -5.53
C THR A 106 -6.43 -8.67 -5.31
N VAL A 107 -6.37 -9.28 -4.12
CA VAL A 107 -5.32 -10.27 -3.79
C VAL A 107 -5.42 -11.51 -4.69
N LEU A 108 -6.63 -12.06 -4.86
CA LEU A 108 -6.83 -13.19 -5.76
C LEU A 108 -6.57 -12.82 -7.21
N GLY A 109 -7.07 -11.68 -7.66
CA GLY A 109 -6.85 -11.19 -9.01
C GLY A 109 -5.35 -11.05 -9.32
N SER A 110 -4.59 -10.44 -8.40
CA SER A 110 -3.14 -10.31 -8.52
C SER A 110 -2.43 -11.64 -8.56
N LEU A 111 -2.78 -12.56 -7.66
CA LEU A 111 -2.21 -13.92 -7.66
C LEU A 111 -2.52 -14.64 -8.97
N LEU A 112 -3.79 -14.63 -9.42
CA LEU A 112 -4.19 -15.27 -10.68
C LEU A 112 -3.50 -14.63 -11.88
N GLY A 113 -3.32 -13.31 -11.89
CA GLY A 113 -2.59 -12.62 -12.96
C GLY A 113 -1.12 -13.05 -13.05
N VAL A 114 -0.44 -13.19 -11.91
CA VAL A 114 0.92 -13.74 -11.83
C VAL A 114 0.97 -15.16 -12.38
N LEU A 115 0.06 -16.02 -11.89
CA LEU A 115 0.02 -17.43 -12.28
C LEU A 115 -0.32 -17.59 -13.76
N ALA A 116 -1.23 -16.78 -14.31
CA ALA A 116 -1.62 -16.83 -15.72
C ALA A 116 -0.48 -16.42 -16.66
N ILE A 117 0.22 -15.33 -16.34
CA ILE A 117 1.41 -14.90 -17.10
C ILE A 117 2.45 -16.01 -17.10
N GLU A 118 2.76 -16.56 -15.94
CA GLU A 118 3.85 -17.49 -15.84
C GLU A 118 3.49 -18.88 -16.39
N TRP A 119 2.23 -19.31 -16.25
CA TRP A 119 1.71 -20.51 -16.91
C TRP A 119 1.82 -20.43 -18.43
N SER A 120 1.51 -19.26 -19.01
CA SER A 120 1.64 -19.03 -20.44
C SER A 120 3.08 -19.15 -20.92
N ARG A 121 4.05 -18.74 -20.08
CA ARG A 121 5.49 -18.74 -20.43
C ARG A 121 6.18 -20.07 -20.15
N ARG A 122 5.87 -20.69 -19.02
CA ARG A 122 6.47 -21.94 -18.53
C ARG A 122 5.39 -22.79 -17.89
N ARG A 123 4.90 -23.80 -18.61
CA ARG A 123 3.86 -24.75 -18.18
C ARG A 123 4.35 -25.78 -17.17
N GLU A 124 5.16 -25.36 -16.21
CA GLU A 124 5.72 -26.21 -15.16
C GLU A 124 5.05 -25.86 -13.82
N LEU A 125 4.26 -26.80 -13.30
CA LEU A 125 3.50 -26.58 -12.06
C LEU A 125 4.39 -26.17 -10.88
N GLY A 126 5.55 -26.83 -10.71
CA GLY A 126 6.47 -26.53 -9.61
C GLY A 126 7.02 -25.10 -9.65
N HIS A 127 7.29 -24.58 -10.84
CA HIS A 127 7.71 -23.19 -11.07
C HIS A 127 6.60 -22.19 -10.71
N ILE A 128 5.39 -22.48 -11.16
CA ILE A 128 4.22 -21.60 -11.00
C ILE A 128 3.82 -21.50 -9.54
N PHE A 129 3.78 -22.62 -8.81
CA PHE A 129 3.54 -22.62 -7.37
C PHE A 129 4.63 -21.87 -6.61
N ARG A 130 5.90 -21.99 -7.02
CA ARG A 130 7.01 -21.25 -6.40
C ARG A 130 6.82 -19.74 -6.54
N ILE A 131 6.43 -19.27 -7.73
CA ILE A 131 6.22 -17.84 -7.98
C ILE A 131 4.95 -17.32 -7.32
N GLY A 132 3.88 -18.12 -7.28
CA GLY A 132 2.67 -17.79 -6.53
C GLY A 132 2.96 -17.57 -5.03
N ARG A 133 3.79 -18.43 -4.43
CA ARG A 133 4.28 -18.20 -3.05
C ARG A 133 5.14 -16.93 -2.96
N GLY A 134 5.99 -16.69 -3.94
CA GLY A 134 6.77 -15.45 -4.05
C GLY A 134 5.88 -14.20 -4.01
N PHE A 135 4.78 -14.20 -4.75
CA PHE A 135 3.77 -13.13 -4.73
C PHE A 135 3.12 -12.98 -3.34
N LEU A 136 2.69 -14.07 -2.71
CA LEU A 136 2.05 -14.00 -1.41
C LEU A 136 2.99 -13.43 -0.35
N VAL A 137 4.27 -13.82 -0.39
CA VAL A 137 5.29 -13.28 0.51
C VAL A 137 5.56 -11.80 0.23
N SER A 138 5.65 -11.36 -1.04
CA SER A 138 5.81 -9.92 -1.33
C SER A 138 4.62 -9.10 -0.86
N TRP A 139 3.40 -9.58 -1.09
CA TRP A 139 2.19 -8.89 -0.65
C TRP A 139 2.14 -8.77 0.87
N LEU A 140 2.37 -9.85 1.61
CA LEU A 140 2.38 -9.82 3.08
C LEU A 140 3.45 -8.86 3.62
N LEU A 141 4.66 -8.87 3.05
CA LEU A 141 5.70 -7.94 3.46
C LEU A 141 5.37 -6.50 3.10
N SER A 142 4.73 -6.25 1.95
CA SER A 142 4.33 -4.89 1.56
C SER A 142 3.26 -4.37 2.49
N LEU A 143 2.27 -5.22 2.81
CA LEU A 143 1.24 -4.90 3.79
C LEU A 143 1.86 -4.53 5.14
N VAL A 144 2.85 -5.28 5.64
CA VAL A 144 3.56 -4.93 6.88
C VAL A 144 4.27 -3.58 6.75
N VAL A 145 5.00 -3.35 5.66
CA VAL A 145 5.70 -2.08 5.43
C VAL A 145 4.72 -0.90 5.40
N GLN A 146 3.60 -1.03 4.70
CA GLN A 146 2.60 0.02 4.59
C GLN A 146 1.89 0.29 5.91
N ILE A 147 1.54 -0.75 6.68
CA ILE A 147 0.93 -0.60 8.00
C ILE A 147 1.90 0.05 8.97
N VAL A 148 3.16 -0.38 9.00
CA VAL A 148 4.19 0.21 9.87
C VAL A 148 4.45 1.66 9.49
N ALA A 149 4.59 1.98 8.20
CA ALA A 149 4.75 3.35 7.71
C ALA A 149 3.55 4.22 8.12
N SER A 150 2.34 3.76 7.83
CA SER A 150 1.10 4.47 8.16
C SER A 150 0.93 4.67 9.67
N GLY A 151 1.21 3.63 10.47
CA GLY A 151 1.16 3.69 11.93
C GLY A 151 2.20 4.67 12.50
N ALA A 152 3.43 4.63 12.00
CA ALA A 152 4.48 5.58 12.39
C ALA A 152 4.07 7.03 12.05
N MET A 153 3.49 7.25 10.88
CA MET A 153 2.97 8.57 10.47
C MET A 153 1.86 9.06 11.40
N ILE A 154 0.92 8.19 11.78
CA ILE A 154 -0.14 8.52 12.74
C ILE A 154 0.45 8.87 14.10
N VAL A 155 1.37 8.04 14.62
CA VAL A 155 2.00 8.31 15.93
C VAL A 155 2.73 9.66 15.93
N LEU A 156 3.52 9.94 14.89
CA LEU A 156 4.21 11.22 14.75
C LEU A 156 3.24 12.40 14.65
N PHE A 157 2.13 12.23 13.92
CA PHE A 157 1.08 13.24 13.86
C PHE A 157 0.46 13.49 15.23
N LEU A 158 0.06 12.44 15.97
CA LEU A 158 -0.56 12.58 17.29
C LEU A 158 0.37 13.24 18.32
N GLN A 159 1.68 13.01 18.21
CA GLN A 159 2.69 13.56 19.12
C GLN A 159 3.09 15.02 18.82
N LEU A 160 2.88 15.49 17.60
CA LEU A 160 3.38 16.79 17.15
C LEU A 160 2.26 17.76 16.73
N ALA A 161 1.03 17.26 16.55
CA ALA A 161 -0.15 18.09 16.29
C ALA A 161 -0.71 18.63 17.61
N HIS A 162 -0.20 19.79 18.04
CA HIS A 162 -0.63 20.52 19.24
C HIS A 162 -0.85 22.00 18.92
#